data_AF-A0A2E9CFT5-F1
#
_entry.id   AF-A0A2E9CFT5-F1
#
_cell.length_a   1.000
_cell.length_b   1.000
_cell.length_c   1.000
_cell.angle_alpha   90.00
_cell.angle_beta   90.00
_cell.angle_gamma   90.00
#
_symmetry.space_group_name_H-M   'P 1'
#
loop_
_entity.id
_entity.type
_entity.pdbx_description
1 polymer ?
#
loop_
_entity_poly.entity_id
_entity_poly.type
_entity_poly.pdbx_seq_one_letter_code
_entity_poly.pdbx_strand_id
1 'polypeptide(L)'
;MAQQSSSRSSLERYHLRKQVQELENKTSHIQSTTLVTLYIPPGTRLSDITQKLTDEMGTATSIKDKNTGKAVAEALRSILARMQYLENGENGLAIFAGVTQEAGKMEYHLIIPPDPISKKDYICDSRFHVEYLKEMFQSKDQLGVIVIDRGGATFALIRGNYLNILADEDSFVPGKHGRGGQSAGRIERGIEILAQEYFSKMARLANQLFIDGDKVIISGLVVGGPAMSKDSYLEHPTLDYRLKDKVIGTYDTGYTGEQGIRELLSKAGDDLADFAIIKEKKLYNKWLEELGMDSGKAIYGEAPIKKAFSLSA
;
A
#
# COMPACT_ATOMS: atom_id res chain seq x y z
N MET A 1 -26.70 -5.06 -7.39
CA MET A 1 -26.22 -6.44 -7.54
C MET A 1 -24.77 -6.45 -7.14
N ALA A 2 -24.49 -7.13 -6.04
CA ALA A 2 -23.17 -7.21 -5.42
C ALA A 2 -22.20 -7.99 -6.32
N GLN A 3 -20.95 -7.54 -6.43
CA GLN A 3 -19.80 -8.43 -6.66
C GLN A 3 -18.44 -7.71 -6.54
N GLN A 4 -17.72 -8.11 -5.49
CA GLN A 4 -16.27 -8.42 -5.52
C GLN A 4 -15.26 -7.26 -5.64
N SER A 5 -15.06 -6.54 -4.53
CA SER A 5 -13.68 -6.26 -4.08
C SER A 5 -13.04 -7.59 -3.63
N SER A 6 -12.86 -8.53 -4.56
CA SER A 6 -12.23 -9.81 -4.23
C SER A 6 -10.81 -9.50 -3.75
N SER A 7 -10.51 -9.84 -2.50
CA SER A 7 -9.14 -9.94 -2.08
C SER A 7 -8.50 -10.96 -3.03
N ARG A 8 -7.70 -10.50 -3.99
CA ARG A 8 -7.01 -11.41 -4.91
C ARG A 8 -6.34 -12.51 -4.10
N SER A 9 -6.57 -13.75 -4.52
CA SER A 9 -5.97 -14.91 -3.89
C SER A 9 -4.45 -14.71 -3.81
N SER A 10 -3.82 -15.20 -2.75
CA SER A 10 -2.35 -15.16 -2.62
C SER A 10 -1.64 -15.71 -3.85
N LEU A 11 -2.24 -16.69 -4.53
CA LEU A 11 -1.78 -17.25 -5.79
C LEU A 11 -1.88 -16.26 -6.96
N GLU A 12 -2.99 -15.55 -7.10
CA GLU A 12 -3.15 -14.54 -8.18
C GLU A 12 -2.17 -13.39 -8.02
N ARG A 13 -1.94 -12.94 -6.78
CA ARG A 13 -0.92 -11.92 -6.50
C ARG A 13 0.49 -12.43 -6.83
N TYR A 14 0.77 -13.69 -6.54
CA TYR A 14 2.04 -14.32 -6.88
C TYR A 14 2.26 -14.40 -8.39
N HIS A 15 1.25 -14.88 -9.14
CA HIS A 15 1.31 -14.94 -10.60
C HIS A 15 1.50 -13.57 -11.22
N LEU A 16 0.77 -12.56 -10.74
CA LEU A 16 0.89 -11.21 -11.26
C LEU A 16 2.24 -10.58 -10.95
N ARG A 17 2.77 -10.79 -9.73
CA ARG A 17 4.12 -10.37 -9.36
C ARG A 17 5.17 -11.02 -10.25
N LYS A 18 5.04 -12.32 -10.53
CA LYS A 18 5.93 -13.05 -11.44
C LYS A 18 5.88 -12.48 -12.85
N GLN A 19 4.68 -12.21 -13.38
CA GLN A 19 4.50 -11.61 -14.69
C GLN A 19 5.13 -10.21 -14.78
N VAL A 20 4.99 -9.38 -13.75
CA VAL A 20 5.64 -8.05 -13.69
C VAL A 20 7.16 -8.16 -13.65
N GLN A 21 7.71 -9.15 -12.94
CA GLN A 21 9.14 -9.41 -12.89
C GLN A 21 9.68 -9.93 -14.23
N GLU A 22 8.91 -10.75 -14.94
CA GLU A 22 9.25 -11.18 -16.30
C GLU A 22 9.29 -9.98 -17.26
N LEU A 23 8.31 -9.07 -17.20
CA LEU A 23 8.26 -7.86 -18.04
C LEU A 23 9.44 -6.92 -17.80
N GLU A 24 9.90 -6.79 -16.54
CA GLU A 24 11.05 -5.95 -16.21
C GLU A 24 12.33 -6.37 -16.95
N ASN A 25 12.56 -7.68 -17.02
CA ASN A 25 13.78 -8.22 -17.61
C ASN A 25 13.78 -8.16 -19.15
N LYS A 26 12.66 -7.75 -19.76
CA LYS A 26 12.53 -7.67 -21.21
C LYS A 26 13.06 -6.35 -21.75
N THR A 27 13.97 -6.48 -22.72
CA THR A 27 14.53 -5.37 -23.49
C THR A 27 14.07 -5.42 -24.94
N SER A 28 14.17 -4.27 -25.61
CA SER A 28 13.84 -4.16 -27.01
C SER A 28 14.77 -4.99 -27.88
N HIS A 29 14.22 -5.59 -28.93
CA HIS A 29 15.00 -6.42 -29.85
C HIS A 29 16.13 -5.66 -30.56
N ILE A 30 15.96 -4.35 -30.78
CA ILE A 30 16.86 -3.50 -31.56
C ILE A 30 17.72 -2.60 -30.64
N GLN A 31 17.57 -2.70 -29.32
CA GLN A 31 18.16 -1.77 -28.33
C GLN A 31 17.76 -0.29 -28.55
N SER A 32 16.70 -0.06 -29.33
CA SER A 32 16.08 1.24 -29.60
C SER A 32 14.78 1.40 -28.81
N THR A 33 14.22 2.61 -28.81
CA THR A 33 12.93 2.95 -28.18
C THR A 33 11.74 2.37 -28.96
N THR A 34 11.42 1.10 -28.74
CA THR A 34 10.39 0.37 -29.50
C THR A 34 9.32 -0.29 -28.63
N LEU A 35 9.48 -0.30 -27.32
CA LEU A 35 8.54 -0.89 -26.37
C LEU A 35 7.63 0.20 -25.82
N VAL A 36 6.32 -0.05 -25.88
CA VAL A 36 5.28 0.86 -25.41
C VAL A 36 4.76 0.39 -24.06
N THR A 37 4.75 1.30 -23.09
CA THR A 37 4.12 1.14 -21.79
C THR A 37 3.00 2.17 -21.64
N LEU A 38 1.82 1.72 -21.24
CA LEU A 38 0.64 2.57 -21.08
C LEU A 38 -0.06 2.26 -19.76
N TYR A 39 -0.27 3.31 -18.95
CA TYR A 39 -1.01 3.26 -17.70
C TYR A 39 -2.30 4.08 -17.80
N ILE A 40 -3.42 3.45 -17.47
CA ILE A 40 -4.77 4.01 -17.59
C ILE A 40 -5.42 3.99 -16.20
N PRO A 41 -5.64 5.14 -15.56
CA PRO A 41 -6.36 5.26 -14.29
C PRO A 41 -7.83 4.82 -14.42
N PRO A 42 -8.47 4.38 -13.32
CA PRO A 42 -9.90 4.08 -13.33
C PRO A 42 -10.73 5.32 -13.68
N GLY A 43 -11.89 5.12 -14.30
CA GLY A 43 -12.78 6.20 -14.75
C GLY A 43 -12.32 6.93 -16.03
N THR A 44 -11.11 6.66 -16.52
CA THR A 44 -10.65 7.20 -17.81
C THR A 44 -11.44 6.57 -18.96
N ARG A 45 -11.96 7.38 -19.88
CA ARG A 45 -12.64 6.88 -21.09
C ARG A 45 -11.62 6.32 -22.07
N LEU A 46 -11.83 5.07 -22.50
CA LEU A 46 -10.94 4.41 -23.46
C LEU A 46 -10.95 5.09 -24.84
N SER A 47 -12.04 5.74 -25.23
CA SER A 47 -12.11 6.55 -26.46
C SER A 47 -11.00 7.60 -26.53
N ASP A 48 -10.74 8.29 -25.42
CA ASP A 48 -9.77 9.38 -25.36
C ASP A 48 -8.33 8.84 -25.42
N ILE A 49 -8.13 7.60 -24.96
CA ILE A 49 -6.86 6.87 -25.09
C ILE A 49 -6.67 6.44 -26.55
N THR A 50 -7.68 5.87 -27.18
CA THR A 50 -7.64 5.44 -28.59
C THR A 50 -7.28 6.60 -29.51
N GLN A 51 -7.87 7.78 -29.30
CA GLN A 51 -7.54 8.98 -30.08
C GLN A 51 -6.06 9.35 -29.88
N LYS A 52 -5.60 9.46 -28.62
CA LYS A 52 -4.20 9.79 -28.33
C LYS A 52 -3.22 8.80 -28.97
N LEU A 53 -3.49 7.49 -28.88
CA LEU A 53 -2.62 6.47 -29.48
C LEU A 53 -2.61 6.54 -31.02
N THR A 54 -3.71 6.98 -31.64
CA THR A 54 -3.77 7.20 -33.09
C THR A 54 -2.90 8.38 -33.51
N ASP A 55 -2.90 9.46 -32.74
CA ASP A 55 -2.04 10.63 -32.96
C ASP A 55 -0.55 10.28 -32.78
N GLU A 56 -0.22 9.50 -31.75
CA GLU A 56 1.13 8.98 -31.50
C GLU A 56 1.62 8.06 -32.63
N MET A 57 0.72 7.22 -33.17
CA MET A 57 1.03 6.37 -34.32
C MET A 57 1.33 7.20 -35.57
N GLY A 58 0.63 8.31 -35.77
CA GLY A 58 0.94 9.28 -36.82
C GLY A 58 2.34 9.86 -36.67
N THR A 59 2.70 10.24 -35.45
CA THR A 59 4.02 10.80 -35.10
C THR A 59 5.14 9.77 -35.29
N ALA A 60 4.88 8.49 -35.01
CA ALA A 60 5.86 7.41 -35.19
C ALA A 60 6.35 7.24 -36.64
N THR A 61 5.56 7.68 -37.63
CA THR A 61 5.98 7.66 -39.05
C THR A 61 7.05 8.70 -39.37
N SER A 62 7.19 9.75 -38.55
CA SER A 62 8.18 10.81 -38.68
C SER A 62 9.51 10.51 -37.98
N ILE A 63 9.64 9.34 -37.34
CA ILE A 63 10.87 8.91 -36.69
C ILE A 63 11.97 8.69 -37.75
N LYS A 64 13.16 9.26 -37.51
CA LYS A 64 14.30 9.23 -38.45
C LYS A 64 14.72 7.81 -38.83
N ASP A 65 14.77 6.92 -37.84
CA ASP A 65 15.01 5.49 -38.09
C ASP A 65 13.71 4.78 -38.48
N LYS A 66 13.66 4.32 -39.74
CA LYS A 66 12.52 3.63 -40.32
C LYS A 66 12.19 2.32 -39.61
N ASN A 67 13.18 1.62 -39.06
CA ASN A 67 12.95 0.35 -38.38
C ASN A 67 12.32 0.59 -37.00
N THR A 68 12.86 1.54 -36.24
CA THR A 68 12.28 1.97 -34.95
C THR A 68 10.86 2.50 -35.13
N GLY A 69 10.61 3.38 -36.11
CA GLY A 69 9.28 3.92 -36.37
C GLY A 69 8.25 2.85 -36.76
N LYS A 70 8.65 1.87 -37.57
CA LYS A 70 7.78 0.72 -37.91
C LYS A 70 7.44 -0.14 -36.69
N ALA A 71 8.42 -0.44 -35.85
CA ALA A 71 8.22 -1.26 -34.65
C ALA A 71 7.27 -0.59 -33.65
N VAL A 72 7.45 0.72 -33.41
CA VAL A 72 6.54 1.51 -32.55
C VAL A 72 5.13 1.55 -33.13
N ALA A 73 4.99 1.81 -34.43
CA ALA A 73 3.68 1.83 -35.09
C ALA A 73 2.99 0.46 -35.03
N GLU A 74 3.73 -0.64 -35.14
CA GLU A 74 3.19 -2.00 -35.01
C GLU A 74 2.70 -2.28 -33.58
N ALA A 75 3.46 -1.85 -32.56
CA ALA A 75 3.07 -1.97 -31.15
C ALA A 75 1.77 -1.19 -30.87
N LEU A 76 1.69 0.05 -31.35
CA LEU A 76 0.50 0.90 -31.22
C LEU A 76 -0.72 0.30 -31.91
N ARG A 77 -0.57 -0.25 -33.13
CA ARG A 77 -1.66 -0.98 -33.81
C ARG A 77 -2.11 -2.19 -33.01
N SER A 78 -1.18 -2.93 -32.42
CA SER A 78 -1.45 -4.11 -31.58
C SER A 78 -2.28 -3.73 -30.34
N ILE A 79 -1.99 -2.58 -29.73
CA ILE A 79 -2.77 -2.03 -28.61
C ILE A 79 -4.17 -1.62 -29.08
N LEU A 80 -4.27 -0.82 -30.13
CA LEU A 80 -5.54 -0.31 -30.66
C LEU A 80 -6.51 -1.42 -31.05
N ALA A 81 -6.02 -2.49 -31.69
CA ALA A 81 -6.84 -3.63 -32.10
C ALA A 81 -7.46 -4.36 -30.91
N ARG A 82 -6.74 -4.46 -29.78
CA ARG A 82 -7.24 -5.11 -28.56
C ARG A 82 -8.07 -4.18 -27.69
N MET A 83 -7.79 -2.88 -27.72
CA MET A 83 -8.47 -1.86 -26.91
C MET A 83 -9.98 -1.79 -27.15
N GLN A 84 -10.45 -2.21 -28.34
CA GLN A 84 -11.88 -2.31 -28.68
C GLN A 84 -12.65 -3.31 -27.82
N TYR A 85 -11.97 -4.29 -27.22
CA TYR A 85 -12.57 -5.36 -26.41
C TYR A 85 -12.30 -5.18 -24.90
N LEU A 86 -11.69 -4.06 -24.50
CA LEU A 86 -11.34 -3.80 -23.11
C LEU A 86 -12.39 -2.93 -22.43
N GLU A 87 -12.56 -3.17 -21.13
CA GLU A 87 -13.30 -2.29 -20.24
C GLU A 87 -12.36 -1.76 -19.15
N ASN A 88 -12.46 -0.47 -18.85
CA ASN A 88 -11.65 0.15 -17.80
C ASN A 88 -12.32 -0.05 -16.44
N GLY A 89 -11.86 -1.05 -15.68
CA GLY A 89 -12.38 -1.38 -14.36
C GLY A 89 -11.95 -0.43 -13.24
N GLU A 90 -12.31 -0.78 -12.01
CA GLU A 90 -12.09 0.06 -10.80
C GLU A 90 -10.61 0.28 -10.44
N ASN A 91 -9.71 -0.59 -10.88
CA ASN A 91 -8.27 -0.47 -10.61
C ASN A 91 -7.48 0.17 -11.77
N GLY A 92 -8.13 0.45 -12.90
CA GLY A 92 -7.45 0.86 -14.11
C GLY A 92 -6.82 -0.30 -14.90
N LEU A 93 -6.02 0.02 -15.91
CA LEU A 93 -5.33 -0.93 -16.79
C LEU A 93 -3.86 -0.54 -16.99
N ALA A 94 -2.98 -1.53 -17.05
CA ALA A 94 -1.61 -1.39 -17.50
C ALA A 94 -1.40 -2.25 -18.76
N ILE A 95 -0.91 -1.65 -19.83
CA ILE A 95 -0.69 -2.30 -21.13
C ILE A 95 0.78 -2.18 -21.51
N PHE A 96 1.38 -3.30 -21.87
CA PHE A 96 2.76 -3.40 -22.35
C PHE A 96 2.75 -4.07 -23.72
N ALA A 97 3.32 -3.41 -24.73
CA ALA A 97 3.38 -3.98 -26.07
C ALA A 97 4.68 -3.62 -26.80
N GLY A 98 5.18 -4.55 -27.60
CA GLY A 98 6.33 -4.32 -28.46
C GLY A 98 7.10 -5.60 -28.79
N VAL A 99 8.10 -5.46 -29.65
CA VAL A 99 8.96 -6.58 -30.06
C VAL A 99 10.13 -6.68 -29.10
N THR A 100 10.13 -7.74 -28.28
CA THR A 100 11.14 -8.01 -27.26
C THR A 100 12.28 -8.84 -27.86
N GLN A 101 13.48 -8.70 -27.30
CA GLN A 101 14.65 -9.47 -27.74
C GLN A 101 14.46 -10.98 -27.56
N GLU A 102 13.79 -11.36 -26.48
CA GLU A 102 13.62 -12.75 -26.04
C GLU A 102 12.63 -13.54 -26.90
N ALA A 103 11.48 -12.94 -27.24
CA ALA A 103 10.48 -13.58 -28.10
C ALA A 103 10.77 -13.39 -29.60
N GLY A 104 11.48 -12.33 -29.98
CA GLY A 104 11.70 -11.96 -31.38
C GLY A 104 10.41 -11.68 -32.17
N LYS A 105 9.29 -11.47 -31.47
CA LYS A 105 7.94 -11.27 -32.00
C LYS A 105 7.19 -10.23 -31.18
N MET A 106 6.10 -9.72 -31.73
CA MET A 106 5.21 -8.77 -31.05
C MET A 106 4.60 -9.42 -29.79
N GLU A 107 4.94 -8.88 -28.63
CA GLU A 107 4.30 -9.22 -27.37
C GLU A 107 3.23 -8.19 -27.00
N TYR A 108 2.21 -8.66 -26.30
CA TYR A 108 1.17 -7.83 -25.72
C TYR A 108 0.77 -8.40 -24.38
N HIS A 109 0.85 -7.58 -23.34
CA HIS A 109 0.46 -7.94 -21.98
C HIS A 109 -0.52 -6.91 -21.46
N LEU A 110 -1.68 -7.41 -21.03
CA LEU A 110 -2.68 -6.65 -20.30
C LEU A 110 -2.62 -7.06 -18.83
N ILE A 111 -2.37 -6.09 -17.96
CA ILE A 111 -2.34 -6.29 -16.52
C ILE A 111 -3.43 -5.42 -15.89
N ILE A 112 -4.30 -6.06 -15.11
CA ILE A 112 -5.21 -5.35 -14.19
C ILE A 112 -4.44 -5.16 -12.87
N PRO A 113 -4.10 -3.94 -12.46
CA PRO A 113 -3.36 -3.68 -11.23
C PRO A 113 -4.08 -4.18 -9.97
N PRO A 114 -3.34 -4.55 -8.90
CA PRO A 114 -3.95 -4.95 -7.63
C PRO A 114 -4.58 -3.78 -6.87
N ASP A 115 -3.99 -2.59 -6.97
CA ASP A 115 -4.44 -1.34 -6.36
C ASP A 115 -4.68 -0.28 -7.48
N PRO A 116 -5.61 0.68 -7.32
CA PRO A 116 -5.91 1.66 -8.37
C PRO A 116 -4.72 2.52 -8.81
N ILE A 117 -4.50 2.65 -10.13
CA ILE A 117 -3.49 3.56 -10.68
C ILE A 117 -3.97 5.01 -10.57
N SER A 118 -3.13 5.90 -10.03
CA SER A 118 -3.45 7.33 -9.90
C SER A 118 -3.09 8.18 -11.12
N LYS A 119 -2.07 7.79 -11.90
CA LYS A 119 -1.53 8.60 -13.01
C LYS A 119 -1.72 7.94 -14.37
N LYS A 120 -2.15 8.73 -15.35
CA LYS A 120 -2.18 8.36 -16.77
C LYS A 120 -0.82 8.61 -17.37
N ASP A 121 -0.21 7.59 -17.94
CA ASP A 121 1.16 7.68 -18.46
C ASP A 121 1.31 6.87 -19.75
N TYR A 122 2.11 7.40 -20.69
CA TYR A 122 2.44 6.76 -21.96
C TYR A 122 3.93 6.94 -22.21
N ILE A 123 4.66 5.83 -22.30
CA ILE A 123 6.11 5.81 -22.41
C ILE A 123 6.50 4.88 -23.56
N CYS A 124 7.39 5.36 -24.43
CA CYS A 124 8.03 4.56 -25.45
C CYS A 124 9.54 4.52 -25.19
N ASP A 125 10.08 3.33 -24.92
CA ASP A 125 11.49 3.16 -24.54
C ASP A 125 12.04 1.78 -24.98
N SER A 126 13.30 1.52 -24.68
CA SER A 126 14.01 0.26 -24.93
C SER A 126 13.70 -0.84 -23.91
N ARG A 127 12.93 -0.53 -22.86
CA ARG A 127 12.47 -1.45 -21.82
C ARG A 127 11.01 -1.17 -21.45
N PHE A 128 10.33 -2.13 -20.82
CA PHE A 128 9.03 -1.86 -20.21
C PHE A 128 9.19 -1.14 -18.87
N HIS A 129 8.37 -0.11 -18.65
CA HIS A 129 8.37 0.69 -17.42
C HIS A 129 7.37 0.09 -16.42
N VAL A 130 7.82 -0.84 -15.57
CA VAL A 130 6.97 -1.56 -14.61
C VAL A 130 6.98 -0.97 -13.19
N GLU A 131 7.61 0.19 -13.01
CA GLU A 131 7.89 0.83 -11.73
C GLU A 131 6.62 1.01 -10.89
N TYR A 132 5.53 1.51 -11.50
CA TYR A 132 4.26 1.71 -10.80
C TYR A 132 3.64 0.40 -10.30
N LEU A 133 3.71 -0.68 -11.09
CA LEU A 133 3.19 -1.98 -10.66
C LEU A 133 4.04 -2.57 -9.55
N LYS A 134 5.36 -2.43 -9.62
CA LYS A 134 6.27 -2.93 -8.59
C LYS A 134 6.03 -2.30 -7.23
N GLU A 135 5.82 -0.99 -7.18
CA GLU A 135 5.49 -0.30 -5.93
C GLU A 135 4.20 -0.83 -5.28
N MET A 136 3.26 -1.36 -6.07
CA MET A 136 2.03 -1.98 -5.56
C MET A 136 2.27 -3.36 -4.96
N PHE A 137 3.25 -4.12 -5.48
CA PHE A 137 3.64 -5.43 -4.95
C PHE A 137 4.67 -5.36 -3.82
N GLN A 138 5.34 -4.22 -3.64
CA GLN A 138 6.08 -3.99 -2.42
C GLN A 138 5.08 -4.04 -1.26
N SER A 139 5.32 -4.94 -0.32
CA SER A 139 4.60 -5.01 0.94
C SER A 139 4.90 -3.73 1.70
N LYS A 140 4.17 -2.65 1.38
CA LYS A 140 4.18 -1.44 2.20
C LYS A 140 3.60 -1.87 3.53
N ASP A 141 4.47 -1.88 4.52
CA ASP A 141 4.12 -2.09 5.90
C ASP A 141 2.93 -1.22 6.24
N GLN A 142 1.88 -1.85 6.77
CA GLN A 142 0.71 -1.12 7.20
C GLN A 142 0.99 -0.58 8.60
N LEU A 143 0.82 0.71 8.78
CA LEU A 143 0.90 1.34 10.09
C LEU A 143 -0.52 1.59 10.60
N GLY A 144 -0.80 1.16 11.82
CA GLY A 144 -2.03 1.52 12.51
C GLY A 144 -1.88 2.90 13.15
N VAL A 145 -2.93 3.71 13.08
CA VAL A 145 -2.99 5.01 13.72
C VAL A 145 -4.30 5.10 14.48
N ILE A 146 -4.23 5.44 15.76
CA ILE A 146 -5.40 5.64 16.61
C ILE A 146 -5.30 7.03 17.21
N VAL A 147 -6.35 7.81 17.10
CA VAL A 147 -6.53 9.03 17.89
C VAL A 147 -7.71 8.80 18.80
N ILE A 148 -7.53 8.95 20.12
CA ILE A 148 -8.58 8.67 21.10
C ILE A 148 -8.68 9.75 22.15
N ASP A 149 -9.91 10.16 22.41
CA ASP A 149 -10.30 11.02 23.52
C ASP A 149 -11.58 10.48 24.19
N ARG A 150 -11.95 11.02 25.35
CA ARG A 150 -13.25 10.81 25.97
C ARG A 150 -14.41 11.26 25.08
N GLY A 151 -14.19 12.21 24.16
CA GLY A 151 -15.20 12.72 23.23
C GLY A 151 -15.39 11.90 21.95
N GLY A 152 -14.39 11.09 21.55
CA GLY A 152 -14.45 10.32 20.32
C GLY A 152 -13.11 9.64 19.98
N ALA A 153 -13.12 8.72 19.02
CA ALA A 153 -11.95 8.00 18.59
C ALA A 153 -11.97 7.73 17.08
N THR A 154 -10.81 7.85 16.45
CA THR A 154 -10.63 7.64 15.03
C THR A 154 -9.52 6.63 14.79
N PHE A 155 -9.81 5.64 13.97
CA PHE A 155 -8.91 4.56 13.59
C PHE A 155 -8.55 4.69 12.13
N ALA A 156 -7.26 4.65 11.82
CA ALA A 156 -6.78 4.72 10.46
C ALA A 156 -5.65 3.73 10.20
N LEU A 157 -5.47 3.46 8.91
CA LEU A 157 -4.42 2.62 8.37
C LEU A 157 -3.61 3.44 7.38
N ILE A 158 -2.29 3.39 7.48
CA ILE A 158 -1.39 4.01 6.52
C ILE A 158 -0.66 2.93 5.76
N ARG A 159 -0.68 3.05 4.43
CA ARG A 159 0.05 2.18 3.52
C ARG A 159 0.84 3.04 2.54
N GLY A 160 2.12 3.28 2.87
CA GLY A 160 2.93 4.27 2.15
C GLY A 160 2.34 5.68 2.27
N ASN A 161 1.94 6.27 1.15
CA ASN A 161 1.38 7.63 1.12
C ASN A 161 -0.16 7.64 1.25
N TYR A 162 -0.80 6.48 1.30
CA TYR A 162 -2.24 6.37 1.41
C TYR A 162 -2.67 6.29 2.86
N LEU A 163 -3.50 7.25 3.29
CA LEU A 163 -4.21 7.24 4.56
C LEU A 163 -5.64 6.75 4.33
N ASN A 164 -6.06 5.71 5.06
CA ASN A 164 -7.41 5.19 5.02
C ASN A 164 -8.03 5.24 6.42
N ILE A 165 -9.14 5.96 6.59
CA ILE A 165 -9.88 5.99 7.86
C ILE A 165 -10.78 4.75 7.90
N LEU A 166 -10.54 3.89 8.89
CA LEU A 166 -11.27 2.63 9.07
C LEU A 166 -12.56 2.82 9.88
N ALA A 167 -12.50 3.66 10.91
CA ALA A 167 -13.64 3.97 11.76
C ALA A 167 -13.45 5.34 12.41
N ASP A 168 -14.57 6.04 12.61
CA ASP A 168 -14.64 7.29 13.37
C ASP A 168 -15.87 7.22 14.27
N GLU A 169 -15.66 7.21 15.57
CA GLU A 169 -16.68 6.89 16.57
C GLU A 169 -16.76 7.99 17.63
N ASP A 170 -17.93 8.60 17.74
CA ASP A 170 -18.23 9.55 18.80
C ASP A 170 -18.46 8.85 20.15
N SER A 171 -18.25 9.61 21.23
CA SER A 171 -18.51 9.19 22.59
C SER A 171 -19.65 9.98 23.22
N PHE A 172 -20.41 9.31 24.09
CA PHE A 172 -21.43 9.94 24.92
C PHE A 172 -20.97 10.15 26.38
N VAL A 173 -19.67 10.03 26.65
CA VAL A 173 -19.12 10.23 28.00
C VAL A 173 -19.26 11.70 28.38
N PRO A 174 -19.99 12.03 29.47
CA PRO A 174 -20.14 13.41 29.89
C PRO A 174 -18.80 14.02 30.31
N GLY A 175 -18.60 15.29 29.99
CA GLY A 175 -17.44 16.06 30.48
C GLY A 175 -17.45 16.22 32.00
N LYS A 176 -16.31 16.68 32.56
CA LYS A 176 -16.21 16.94 34.00
C LYS A 176 -17.25 17.96 34.45
N HIS A 177 -18.01 17.64 35.49
CA HIS A 177 -18.94 18.58 36.11
C HIS A 177 -18.19 19.58 37.00
N GLY A 178 -18.35 20.87 36.74
CA GLY A 178 -17.77 21.96 37.55
C GLY A 178 -18.60 22.40 38.76
N ARG A 179 -19.73 21.74 39.03
CA ARG A 179 -20.63 22.10 40.15
C ARG A 179 -20.40 21.16 41.34
N GLY A 180 -19.93 21.74 42.45
CA GLY A 180 -19.75 21.02 43.72
C GLY A 180 -21.09 20.66 44.40
N GLY A 181 -21.02 19.74 45.37
CA GLY A 181 -22.19 19.33 46.16
C GLY A 181 -22.05 17.90 46.71
N GLN A 182 -23.02 17.49 47.54
CA GLN A 182 -23.03 16.16 48.19
C GLN A 182 -23.04 14.99 47.18
N SER A 183 -23.57 15.21 45.98
CA SER A 183 -23.62 14.21 44.91
C SER A 183 -22.41 14.26 43.95
N ALA A 184 -21.50 15.23 44.08
CA ALA A 184 -20.41 15.44 43.11
C ALA A 184 -19.54 14.18 42.92
N GLY A 185 -19.12 13.55 44.03
CA GLY A 185 -18.32 12.32 43.96
C GLY A 185 -19.08 11.09 43.43
N ARG A 186 -20.42 11.10 43.45
CA ARG A 186 -21.22 10.05 42.78
C ARG A 186 -21.22 10.26 41.27
N ILE A 187 -21.37 11.50 40.84
CA ILE A 187 -21.43 11.87 39.43
C ILE A 187 -20.07 11.63 38.76
N GLU A 188 -18.97 12.02 39.41
CA GLU A 188 -17.61 11.78 38.91
C GLU A 188 -17.31 10.30 38.71
N ARG A 189 -17.70 9.45 39.68
CA ARG A 189 -17.61 7.98 39.51
C ARG A 189 -18.44 7.47 38.34
N GLY A 190 -19.64 8.00 38.12
CA GLY A 190 -20.48 7.64 36.98
C GLY A 190 -19.81 7.99 35.65
N ILE A 191 -19.18 9.17 35.55
CA ILE A 191 -18.41 9.56 34.36
C ILE A 191 -17.25 8.61 34.10
N GLU A 192 -16.51 8.23 35.15
CA GLU A 192 -15.36 7.34 35.00
C GLU A 192 -15.79 5.93 34.56
N ILE A 193 -16.89 5.39 35.09
CA ILE A 193 -17.45 4.11 34.64
C ILE A 193 -17.80 4.17 33.13
N LEU A 194 -18.47 5.22 32.70
CA LEU A 194 -18.81 5.42 31.29
C LEU A 194 -17.56 5.55 30.41
N ALA A 195 -16.51 6.23 30.89
CA ALA A 195 -15.24 6.34 30.18
C ALA A 195 -14.56 4.98 30.00
N GLN A 196 -14.55 4.13 31.04
CA GLN A 196 -13.98 2.78 30.98
C GLN A 196 -14.77 1.89 30.01
N GLU A 197 -16.11 1.94 30.06
CA GLU A 197 -16.95 1.20 29.10
C GLU A 197 -16.69 1.64 27.65
N TYR A 198 -16.54 2.95 27.43
CA TYR A 198 -16.19 3.52 26.14
C TYR A 198 -14.81 3.03 25.66
N PHE A 199 -13.76 3.11 26.50
CA PHE A 199 -12.44 2.59 26.15
C PHE A 199 -12.45 1.09 25.90
N SER A 200 -13.24 0.32 26.65
CA SER A 200 -13.44 -1.10 26.35
C SER A 200 -14.10 -1.34 24.99
N LYS A 201 -15.04 -0.49 24.57
CA LYS A 201 -15.65 -0.57 23.23
C LYS A 201 -14.61 -0.28 22.16
N MET A 202 -13.84 0.80 22.31
CA MET A 202 -12.78 1.19 21.37
C MET A 202 -11.64 0.18 21.28
N ALA A 203 -11.31 -0.49 22.39
CA ALA A 203 -10.30 -1.55 22.41
C ALA A 203 -10.76 -2.78 21.62
N ARG A 204 -12.04 -3.18 21.76
CA ARG A 204 -12.61 -4.26 20.93
C ARG A 204 -12.61 -3.91 19.45
N LEU A 205 -12.94 -2.66 19.12
CA LEU A 205 -12.92 -2.18 17.74
C LEU A 205 -11.51 -2.24 17.16
N ALA A 206 -10.49 -1.80 17.91
CA ALA A 206 -9.10 -1.90 17.49
C ALA A 206 -8.66 -3.35 17.22
N ASN A 207 -9.05 -4.28 18.11
CA ASN A 207 -8.77 -5.70 17.92
C ASN A 207 -9.42 -6.21 16.63
N GLN A 208 -10.67 -5.84 16.34
CA GLN A 208 -11.36 -6.23 15.11
C GLN A 208 -10.74 -5.63 13.84
N LEU A 209 -10.23 -4.40 13.92
CA LEU A 209 -9.68 -3.69 12.76
C LEU A 209 -8.24 -4.09 12.43
N PHE A 210 -7.43 -4.38 13.45
CA PHE A 210 -5.98 -4.60 13.28
C PHE A 210 -5.54 -6.04 13.46
N ILE A 211 -6.43 -6.94 13.86
CA ILE A 211 -6.16 -8.38 14.02
C ILE A 211 -7.11 -9.17 13.14
N ASP A 212 -6.55 -10.03 12.29
CA ASP A 212 -7.29 -11.01 11.50
C ASP A 212 -6.92 -12.43 11.97
N GLY A 213 -7.82 -13.03 12.74
CA GLY A 213 -7.60 -14.29 13.44
C GLY A 213 -6.40 -14.22 14.39
N ASP A 214 -5.35 -14.99 14.08
CA ASP A 214 -4.12 -15.04 14.89
C ASP A 214 -3.06 -14.03 14.46
N LYS A 215 -3.27 -13.29 13.36
CA LYS A 215 -2.26 -12.40 12.78
C LYS A 215 -2.60 -10.94 12.99
N VAL A 216 -1.61 -10.18 13.47
CA VAL A 216 -1.66 -8.71 13.47
C VAL A 216 -1.33 -8.23 12.06
N ILE A 217 -2.24 -7.43 11.48
CA ILE A 217 -2.15 -6.95 10.11
C ILE A 217 -1.16 -5.77 10.02
N ILE A 218 -1.05 -4.99 11.10
CA ILE A 218 -0.17 -3.82 11.19
C ILE A 218 1.25 -4.19 11.62
N SER A 219 2.21 -3.48 11.03
CA SER A 219 3.63 -3.57 11.34
C SER A 219 4.01 -2.83 12.63
N GLY A 220 3.28 -1.74 12.94
CA GLY A 220 3.42 -0.88 14.10
C GLY A 220 2.18 -0.01 14.29
N LEU A 221 2.05 0.57 15.47
CA LEU A 221 0.89 1.31 15.94
C LEU A 221 1.34 2.64 16.56
N VAL A 222 0.70 3.74 16.17
CA VAL A 222 0.88 5.06 16.81
C VAL A 222 -0.44 5.46 17.45
N VAL A 223 -0.39 5.91 18.71
CA VAL A 223 -1.58 6.31 19.46
C VAL A 223 -1.48 7.77 19.89
N GLY A 224 -2.48 8.56 19.53
CA GLY A 224 -2.63 9.95 19.92
C GLY A 224 -3.83 10.15 20.82
N GLY A 225 -3.78 11.14 21.69
CA GLY A 225 -4.93 11.54 22.49
C GLY A 225 -4.56 12.59 23.52
N PRO A 226 -5.52 13.40 24.00
CA PRO A 226 -5.21 14.43 24.97
C PRO A 226 -4.92 13.81 26.35
N ALA A 227 -3.87 14.32 27.00
CA ALA A 227 -3.54 14.02 28.39
C ALA A 227 -3.45 12.50 28.66
N MET A 228 -4.18 12.00 29.66
CA MET A 228 -4.12 10.60 30.10
C MET A 228 -5.11 9.67 29.38
N SER A 229 -5.89 10.17 28.41
CA SER A 229 -6.88 9.35 27.69
C SER A 229 -6.21 8.22 26.91
N LYS A 230 -5.09 8.53 26.24
CA LYS A 230 -4.32 7.55 25.46
C LYS A 230 -3.69 6.46 26.34
N ASP A 231 -3.16 6.84 27.50
CA ASP A 231 -2.50 5.93 28.43
C ASP A 231 -3.54 5.00 29.08
N SER A 232 -4.66 5.57 29.54
CA SER A 232 -5.78 4.78 30.09
C SER A 232 -6.35 3.79 29.07
N TYR A 233 -6.40 4.17 27.79
CA TYR A 233 -6.83 3.28 26.71
C TYR A 233 -5.83 2.15 26.47
N LEU A 234 -4.53 2.44 26.40
CA LEU A 234 -3.48 1.45 26.16
C LEU A 234 -3.34 0.46 27.32
N GLU A 235 -3.54 0.91 28.55
CA GLU A 235 -3.52 0.06 29.74
C GLU A 235 -4.77 -0.81 29.86
N HIS A 236 -5.86 -0.47 29.14
CA HIS A 236 -7.13 -1.17 29.24
C HIS A 236 -6.98 -2.68 28.95
N PRO A 237 -7.55 -3.58 29.79
CA PRO A 237 -7.35 -5.02 29.68
C PRO A 237 -7.96 -5.65 28.43
N THR A 238 -8.99 -5.02 27.87
CA THR A 238 -9.66 -5.48 26.63
C THR A 238 -8.80 -5.30 25.38
N LEU A 239 -7.78 -4.44 25.41
CA LEU A 239 -6.89 -4.24 24.27
C LEU A 239 -5.92 -5.42 24.19
N ASP A 240 -5.86 -6.09 23.04
CA ASP A 240 -5.02 -7.27 22.84
C ASP A 240 -3.53 -6.91 23.00
N TYR A 241 -2.80 -7.74 23.76
CA TYR A 241 -1.37 -7.50 24.06
C TYR A 241 -0.53 -7.40 22.78
N ARG A 242 -0.91 -8.11 21.71
CA ARG A 242 -0.19 -8.08 20.43
C ARG A 242 -0.23 -6.69 19.78
N LEU A 243 -1.28 -5.90 20.03
CA LEU A 243 -1.33 -4.50 19.58
C LEU A 243 -0.50 -3.60 20.49
N LYS A 244 -0.46 -3.87 21.80
CA LYS A 244 0.39 -3.14 22.76
C LYS A 244 1.87 -3.28 22.42
N ASP A 245 2.31 -4.49 22.06
CA ASP A 245 3.68 -4.78 21.63
C ASP A 245 4.08 -4.09 20.31
N LYS A 246 3.09 -3.61 19.56
CA LYS A 246 3.28 -2.90 18.30
C LYS A 246 3.26 -1.38 18.45
N VAL A 247 3.03 -0.86 19.65
CA VAL A 247 3.05 0.58 19.90
C VAL A 247 4.47 1.11 19.69
N ILE A 248 4.62 2.01 18.71
CA ILE A 248 5.87 2.71 18.42
C ILE A 248 6.01 3.89 19.38
N GLY A 249 4.92 4.64 19.58
CA GLY A 249 4.92 5.83 20.41
C GLY A 249 3.52 6.36 20.69
N THR A 250 3.44 7.22 21.70
CA THR A 250 2.23 7.89 22.17
C THR A 250 2.42 9.39 22.17
N TYR A 251 1.46 10.14 21.64
CA TYR A 251 1.59 11.60 21.52
C TYR A 251 0.33 12.32 22.00
N ASP A 252 0.53 13.49 22.60
CA ASP A 252 -0.58 14.37 22.93
C ASP A 252 -1.10 15.06 21.67
N THR A 253 -2.39 14.90 21.37
CA THR A 253 -3.08 15.54 20.24
C THR A 253 -4.33 16.27 20.72
N GLY A 254 -4.69 17.36 20.03
CA GLY A 254 -5.79 18.23 20.44
C GLY A 254 -7.14 17.92 19.79
N TYR A 255 -7.12 17.17 18.69
CA TYR A 255 -8.30 16.91 17.86
C TYR A 255 -8.49 15.42 17.61
N THR A 256 -9.73 15.00 17.35
CA THR A 256 -10.09 13.70 16.78
C THR A 256 -10.37 13.85 15.28
N GLY A 257 -10.72 12.75 14.60
CA GLY A 257 -11.00 12.73 13.17
C GLY A 257 -9.75 12.83 12.30
N GLU A 258 -9.95 13.14 11.01
CA GLU A 258 -8.86 13.24 10.03
C GLU A 258 -7.80 14.28 10.44
N GLN A 259 -8.23 15.40 11.03
CA GLN A 259 -7.31 16.44 11.50
C GLN A 259 -6.41 15.94 12.64
N GLY A 260 -6.99 15.21 13.60
CA GLY A 260 -6.23 14.58 14.68
C GLY A 260 -5.19 13.59 14.16
N ILE A 261 -5.55 12.79 13.15
CA ILE A 261 -4.61 11.84 12.53
C ILE A 261 -3.44 12.57 11.86
N ARG A 262 -3.71 13.65 11.11
CA ARG A 262 -2.64 14.42 10.47
C ARG A 262 -1.70 15.07 11.49
N GLU A 263 -2.25 15.61 12.58
CA GLU A 263 -1.47 16.17 13.69
C GLU A 263 -0.57 15.10 14.32
N LEU A 264 -1.14 13.93 14.63
CA LEU A 264 -0.44 12.79 15.21
C LEU A 264 0.74 12.36 14.35
N LEU A 265 0.53 12.23 13.03
CA LEU A 265 1.58 11.82 12.10
C LEU A 265 2.71 12.84 12.00
N SER A 266 2.36 14.13 12.05
CA SER A 266 3.39 15.18 12.07
C SER A 266 4.25 15.11 13.32
N LYS A 267 3.68 14.75 14.46
CA LYS A 267 4.41 14.60 15.74
C LYS A 267 5.21 13.30 15.81
N ALA A 268 4.70 12.23 15.22
CA ALA A 268 5.34 10.92 15.21
C ALA A 268 6.42 10.75 14.13
N GLY A 269 6.69 11.77 13.31
CA GLY A 269 7.55 11.67 12.12
C GLY A 269 8.94 11.10 12.42
N ASP A 270 9.59 11.56 13.49
CA ASP A 270 10.93 11.12 13.87
C ASP A 270 10.93 9.65 14.33
N ASP A 271 10.02 9.27 15.22
CA ASP A 271 9.93 7.89 15.72
C ASP A 271 9.50 6.88 14.63
N LEU A 272 8.72 7.33 13.64
CA LEU A 272 8.38 6.53 12.46
C LEU A 272 9.60 6.29 11.55
N ALA A 273 10.46 7.30 11.38
CA ALA A 273 11.72 7.15 10.65
C ALA A 273 12.67 6.19 11.39
N ASP A 274 12.79 6.35 12.71
CA ASP A 274 13.59 5.46 13.55
C ASP A 274 13.05 4.03 13.54
N PHE A 275 11.73 3.85 13.57
CA PHE A 275 11.10 2.53 13.47
C PHE A 275 11.47 1.82 12.15
N ALA A 276 11.46 2.55 11.02
CA ALA A 276 11.88 1.99 9.74
C ALA A 276 13.36 1.55 9.78
N ILE A 277 14.24 2.38 10.33
CA ILE A 277 15.68 2.07 10.47
C ILE A 277 15.90 0.88 11.40
N ILE A 278 15.22 0.81 12.54
CA ILE A 278 15.31 -0.29 13.51
C ILE A 278 14.86 -1.60 12.87
N LYS A 279 13.79 -1.56 12.06
CA LYS A 279 13.30 -2.72 11.34
C LYS A 279 14.34 -3.25 10.35
N GLU A 280 14.97 -2.36 9.58
CA GLU A 280 16.06 -2.73 8.66
C GLU A 280 17.25 -3.33 9.41
N LYS A 281 17.67 -2.71 10.52
CA LYS A 281 18.75 -3.25 11.37
C LYS A 281 18.42 -4.64 11.92
N LYS A 282 17.19 -4.89 12.37
CA LYS A 282 16.77 -6.22 12.83
C LYS A 282 16.83 -7.26 11.72
N LEU A 283 16.40 -6.91 10.50
CA LEU A 283 16.52 -7.79 9.34
C LEU A 283 17.98 -8.09 9.01
N TYR A 284 18.83 -7.08 9.03
CA TYR A 284 20.26 -7.21 8.79
C TYR A 284 20.96 -8.09 9.83
N ASN A 285 20.67 -7.87 11.12
CA ASN A 285 21.23 -8.69 12.20
C ASN A 285 20.78 -10.14 12.11
N LYS A 286 19.50 -10.39 11.82
CA LYS A 286 18.99 -11.75 11.59
C LYS A 286 19.70 -12.42 10.41
N TRP A 287 19.95 -11.67 9.33
CA TRP A 287 20.73 -12.19 8.20
C TRP A 287 22.18 -12.52 8.59
N LEU A 288 22.84 -11.67 9.39
CA LEU A 288 24.18 -11.94 9.92
C LEU A 288 24.22 -13.16 10.85
N GLU A 289 23.21 -13.33 11.71
CA GLU A 289 23.09 -14.50 12.59
C GLU A 289 22.98 -15.79 11.77
N GLU A 290 22.11 -15.81 10.76
CA GLU A 290 21.94 -16.97 9.88
C GLU A 290 23.21 -17.27 9.05
N LEU A 291 23.99 -16.25 8.70
CA LEU A 291 25.33 -16.44 8.11
C LEU A 291 26.33 -17.02 9.12
N GLY A 292 26.33 -16.53 10.35
CA GLY A 292 27.26 -16.97 11.39
C GLY A 292 26.98 -18.38 11.92
N MET A 293 25.71 -18.79 11.93
CA MET A 293 25.28 -20.14 12.33
C MET A 293 25.47 -21.20 11.23
N ASP A 294 25.88 -20.80 10.03
CA ASP A 294 26.04 -21.65 8.85
C ASP A 294 24.77 -22.50 8.58
N SER A 295 23.60 -21.90 8.83
CA SER A 295 22.30 -22.59 8.81
C SER A 295 21.82 -22.96 7.39
N GLY A 296 22.56 -22.52 6.36
CA GLY A 296 22.20 -22.62 4.95
C GLY A 296 21.03 -21.71 4.52
N LYS A 297 20.49 -20.87 5.42
CA LYS A 297 19.33 -20.00 5.15
C LYS A 297 19.71 -18.58 4.73
N ALA A 298 20.97 -18.19 4.90
CA ALA A 298 21.50 -16.94 4.41
C ALA A 298 22.62 -17.20 3.40
N ILE A 299 22.58 -16.45 2.30
CA ILE A 299 23.58 -16.49 1.24
C ILE A 299 24.10 -15.07 1.00
N TYR A 300 25.38 -14.95 0.69
CA TYR A 300 26.02 -13.68 0.37
C TYR A 300 26.94 -13.84 -0.85
N GLY A 301 27.10 -12.75 -1.61
CA GLY A 301 27.92 -12.73 -2.82
C GLY A 301 27.17 -13.10 -4.10
N GLU A 302 27.60 -12.54 -5.23
CA GLU A 302 26.86 -12.61 -6.50
C GLU A 302 26.74 -14.03 -7.06
N ALA A 303 27.82 -14.81 -7.07
CA ALA A 303 27.83 -16.15 -7.64
C ALA A 303 26.97 -17.18 -6.84
N PRO A 304 27.05 -17.25 -5.49
CA PRO A 304 26.15 -18.08 -4.69
C PRO A 304 24.68 -17.68 -4.83
N ILE A 305 24.39 -16.37 -4.88
CA ILE A 305 23.03 -15.85 -5.05
C ILE A 305 22.45 -16.26 -6.41
N LYS A 306 23.20 -16.06 -7.51
CA LYS A 306 22.78 -16.50 -8.86
C LYS A 306 22.53 -18.01 -8.91
N LYS A 307 23.39 -18.80 -8.27
CA LYS A 307 23.21 -20.26 -8.19
C LYS A 307 21.96 -20.64 -7.41
N ALA A 308 21.70 -20.00 -6.27
CA ALA A 308 20.50 -20.23 -5.47
C ALA A 308 19.21 -19.86 -6.23
N PHE A 309 19.21 -18.74 -6.96
CA PHE A 309 18.10 -18.37 -7.84
C PHE A 309 17.87 -19.38 -8.97
N SER A 310 18.94 -19.96 -9.54
CA SER A 310 18.82 -21.01 -10.57
C SER A 310 18.34 -22.37 -10.04
N LEU A 311 18.58 -22.66 -8.77
CA LEU A 311 18.14 -23.91 -8.09
C LEU A 311 16.72 -23.83 -7.52
N SER A 312 16.18 -22.62 -7.37
CA SER A 312 14.84 -22.36 -6.81
C SER A 312 13.77 -22.14 -7.88
N ALA A 313 14.09 -22.38 -9.16
CA ALA A 313 13.19 -22.42 -10.30
C ALA A 313 12.77 -23.85 -10.60
#